data_AF-A0A072NT04-F1
#
_entry.id   AF-A0A072NT04-F1
#
_cell.length_a   1.000
_cell.length_b   1.000
_cell.length_c   1.000
_cell.angle_alpha   90.00
_cell.angle_beta   90.00
_cell.angle_gamma   90.00
#
_symmetry.space_group_name_H-M   'P 1'
#
loop_
_entity.id
_entity.type
_entity.pdbx_description
1 polymer ?
#
loop_
_entity_poly.entity_id
_entity_poly.type
_entity_poly.pdbx_seq_one_letter_code
_entity_poly.pdbx_strand_id
1 'polypeptide(L)'
;FGVISGVFYGFSIMLTKLSILTLFLRFVPRGKLRVTIYIIMVTVVVYILVASFDWVYTCQPIAKYWDLTITDGSCINWVKIAVFSSVMNAVTDVALLVLPIIFLRNLRLPKKQKIGIMIVLMTGGFILVVSIVKAKLTVGLVDKTDITWDIVAPTVW
;
A
#
# COMPACT_ATOMS: atom_id res chain seq x y z
N PHE A 1 8.30 21.23 0.94
CA PHE A 1 6.86 20.87 0.98
C PHE A 1 6.59 19.40 0.62
N GLY A 2 7.16 18.86 -0.47
CA GLY A 2 6.89 17.47 -0.90
C GLY A 2 7.14 16.34 0.13
N VAL A 3 8.14 16.50 1.00
CA VAL A 3 8.49 15.50 2.03
C VAL A 3 7.35 15.32 3.05
N ILE A 4 6.75 16.42 3.53
CA ILE A 4 5.68 16.38 4.54
C ILE A 4 4.42 15.72 3.95
N SER A 5 4.07 16.03 2.70
CA SER A 5 2.94 15.41 2.01
C SER A 5 3.15 13.91 1.77
N GLY A 6 4.36 13.48 1.43
CA GLY A 6 4.67 12.06 1.21
C GLY A 6 4.51 11.24 2.48
N VAL A 7 4.98 11.77 3.62
CA VAL A 7 4.86 11.13 4.93
C VAL A 7 3.39 11.03 5.37
N PHE A 8 2.62 12.12 5.25
CA PHE A 8 1.18 12.10 5.58
C PHE A 8 0.39 11.12 4.74
N TYR A 9 0.66 11.05 3.44
CA TYR A 9 0.01 10.10 2.53
C TYR A 9 0.32 8.65 2.92
N GLY A 10 1.58 8.34 3.24
CA GLY A 10 1.98 7.02 3.74
C GLY A 10 1.25 6.62 5.01
N PHE A 11 1.17 7.52 6.00
CA PHE A 11 0.43 7.28 7.24
C PHE A 11 -1.07 7.09 7.01
N SER A 12 -1.68 7.83 6.09
CA SER A 12 -3.10 7.68 5.72
C SER A 12 -3.38 6.28 5.15
N ILE A 13 -2.52 5.79 4.25
CA ILE A 13 -2.60 4.43 3.72
C ILE A 13 -2.45 3.40 4.85
N MET A 14 -1.46 3.58 5.73
CA MET A 14 -1.22 2.69 6.86
C MET A 14 -2.45 2.57 7.76
N LEU A 15 -3.03 3.70 8.17
CA LEU A 15 -4.21 3.75 9.03
C LEU A 15 -5.43 3.10 8.37
N THR A 16 -5.62 3.33 7.07
CA THR A 16 -6.71 2.70 6.30
C THR A 16 -6.57 1.18 6.30
N LYS A 17 -5.37 0.67 6.02
CA LYS A 17 -5.09 -0.77 6.05
C LYS A 17 -5.31 -1.34 7.46
N LEU A 18 -4.75 -0.72 8.49
CA LEU A 18 -4.92 -1.17 9.88
C LEU A 18 -6.40 -1.19 10.31
N SER A 19 -7.20 -0.19 9.90
CA SER A 19 -8.65 -0.17 10.16
C SER A 19 -9.35 -1.40 9.56
N ILE A 20 -9.02 -1.75 8.31
CA ILE A 20 -9.57 -2.93 7.64
C ILE A 20 -9.11 -4.23 8.34
N LEU A 21 -7.82 -4.36 8.65
CA LEU A 21 -7.29 -5.57 9.32
C LEU A 21 -7.86 -5.75 10.74
N THR A 22 -8.03 -4.67 11.50
CA THR A 22 -8.63 -4.71 12.85
C THR A 22 -10.12 -5.08 12.79
N LEU A 23 -10.84 -4.60 11.77
CA LEU A 23 -12.21 -5.03 11.48
C LEU A 23 -12.27 -6.54 11.21
N PHE A 24 -11.38 -7.08 10.37
CA PHE A 24 -11.29 -8.53 10.12
C PHE A 24 -10.99 -9.31 11.41
N LEU A 25 -10.09 -8.80 12.24
CA LEU A 25 -9.72 -9.38 13.53
C LEU A 25 -10.90 -9.51 14.51
N ARG A 26 -11.93 -8.65 14.38
CA ARG A 26 -13.17 -8.73 15.16
C ARG A 26 -14.09 -9.85 14.69
N PHE A 27 -14.10 -10.16 13.40
CA PHE A 27 -14.98 -11.19 12.81
C PHE A 27 -14.36 -12.58 12.82
N VAL A 28 -13.03 -12.69 12.82
CA VAL A 28 -12.31 -13.97 12.80
C VAL A 28 -12.25 -14.59 14.21
N PRO A 29 -12.80 -15.79 14.43
CA PRO A 29 -12.63 -16.51 15.69
C PRO A 29 -11.17 -16.96 15.87
N ARG A 30 -10.76 -17.21 17.12
CA ARG A 30 -9.37 -17.57 17.48
C ARG A 30 -8.85 -18.71 16.59
N GLY A 31 -7.65 -18.54 16.03
CA GLY A 31 -7.01 -19.56 15.18
C GLY A 31 -5.86 -19.02 14.31
N LYS A 32 -5.35 -19.87 13.42
CA LYS A 32 -4.20 -19.58 12.53
C LYS A 32 -4.40 -18.33 11.66
N LEU A 33 -5.63 -18.06 11.24
CA LEU A 33 -5.96 -16.88 10.44
C LEU A 33 -5.71 -15.56 11.19
N ARG A 34 -5.88 -15.55 12.52
CA ARG A 34 -5.60 -14.37 13.34
C ARG A 34 -4.11 -14.03 13.34
N VAL A 35 -3.24 -15.05 13.39
CA VAL A 35 -1.79 -14.89 13.29
C VAL A 35 -1.41 -14.31 11.93
N THR A 36 -2.02 -14.80 10.84
CA THR A 36 -1.80 -14.24 9.49
C THR A 36 -2.18 -12.76 9.42
N ILE A 37 -3.31 -12.35 10.02
CA ILE A 37 -3.71 -10.93 10.07
C ILE A 37 -2.66 -10.10 10.84
N TYR A 38 -2.18 -10.58 12.00
CA TYR A 38 -1.12 -9.89 12.74
C TYR A 38 0.17 -9.75 11.94
N ILE A 39 0.58 -10.81 11.22
CA ILE A 39 1.76 -10.76 10.34
C ILE A 39 1.58 -9.67 9.28
N ILE A 40 0.43 -9.62 8.61
CA ILE A 40 0.18 -8.60 7.58
C ILE A 40 0.16 -7.19 8.20
N MET A 41 -0.43 -6.99 9.39
CA MET A 41 -0.39 -5.70 10.08
C MET A 41 1.03 -5.26 10.38
N VAL A 42 1.86 -6.15 10.92
CA VAL A 42 3.27 -5.85 11.23
C VAL A 42 4.02 -5.50 9.96
N THR A 43 3.85 -6.27 8.88
CA THR A 43 4.47 -5.97 7.58
C THR A 43 4.08 -4.58 7.09
N VAL A 44 2.79 -4.21 7.19
CA VAL A 44 2.28 -2.90 6.77
C VAL A 44 2.93 -1.76 7.54
N VAL A 45 2.99 -1.88 8.87
CA VAL A 45 3.59 -0.85 9.73
C VAL A 45 5.09 -0.72 9.45
N VAL A 46 5.80 -1.84 9.34
CA VAL A 46 7.25 -1.83 9.13
C VAL A 46 7.61 -1.18 7.81
N TYR A 47 6.94 -1.53 6.69
CA TYR A 47 7.32 -0.95 5.39
C TYR A 47 7.02 0.57 5.33
N ILE A 48 5.91 1.04 5.92
CA ILE A 48 5.58 2.48 5.92
C ILE A 48 6.58 3.26 6.78
N LEU A 49 7.00 2.70 7.92
CA LEU A 49 8.02 3.32 8.76
C LEU A 49 9.35 3.43 8.01
N VAL A 50 9.80 2.34 7.38
CA VAL A 50 11.03 2.35 6.56
C VAL A 50 10.93 3.38 5.44
N ALA A 51 9.82 3.41 4.70
CA ALA A 51 9.61 4.38 3.64
C ALA A 51 9.63 5.83 4.17
N SER A 52 9.09 6.07 5.37
CA SER A 52 9.13 7.38 6.02
C SER A 52 10.55 7.79 6.38
N PHE A 53 11.37 6.86 6.85
CA PHE A 53 12.79 7.12 7.11
C PHE A 53 13.57 7.35 5.82
N ASP A 54 13.31 6.60 4.74
CA ASP A 54 13.96 6.81 3.44
C ASP A 54 13.70 8.21 2.86
N TRP A 55 12.50 8.75 3.10
CA TRP A 55 12.19 10.15 2.77
C TRP A 55 13.02 11.16 3.56
N VAL A 56 13.25 10.88 4.85
CA VAL A 56 14.09 11.73 5.71
C VAL A 56 15.58 11.55 5.40
N TYR A 57 16.02 10.40 4.90
CA TYR A 57 17.43 10.12 4.60
C TYR A 57 17.72 10.02 3.09
N THR A 58 16.88 10.62 2.25
CA THR A 58 16.97 10.53 0.78
C THR A 58 18.32 10.99 0.23
N CYS A 59 19.00 11.94 0.89
CA CYS A 59 20.35 12.37 0.54
C CYS A 59 21.25 12.40 1.77
N GLN A 60 22.52 12.01 1.58
CA GLN A 60 23.59 12.14 2.55
C GLN A 60 24.67 13.05 1.94
N PRO A 61 24.87 14.29 2.43
CA PRO A 61 24.15 14.97 3.52
C PRO A 61 22.74 15.44 3.12
N ILE A 62 21.83 15.56 4.11
CA ILE A 62 20.44 16.02 3.90
C ILE A 62 20.38 17.39 3.21
N ALA A 63 21.36 18.26 3.48
CA ALA A 63 21.44 19.60 2.92
C ALA A 63 21.49 19.62 1.39
N LYS A 64 22.02 18.57 0.78
CA LYS A 64 22.07 18.41 -0.68
C LYS A 64 20.68 18.32 -1.33
N TYR A 65 19.64 17.99 -0.55
CA TYR A 65 18.27 17.95 -1.06
C TYR A 65 17.72 19.34 -1.42
N TRP A 66 18.10 20.39 -0.67
CA TRP A 66 17.63 21.77 -0.92
C TRP A 66 18.73 22.71 -1.41
N ASP A 67 19.99 22.36 -1.22
CA ASP A 67 21.13 23.14 -1.69
C ASP A 67 21.94 22.34 -2.72
N LEU A 68 21.68 22.65 -4.00
CA LEU A 68 22.32 22.00 -5.15
C LEU A 68 23.79 22.40 -5.33
N THR A 69 24.29 23.38 -4.57
CA THR A 69 25.71 23.79 -4.63
C THR A 69 26.65 22.80 -3.92
N ILE A 70 26.10 21.89 -3.11
CA ILE A 70 26.84 20.83 -2.43
C ILE A 70 27.03 19.65 -3.40
N THR A 71 28.22 19.55 -4.00
CA THR A 71 28.58 18.46 -4.92
C THR A 71 28.92 17.16 -4.19
N ASP A 72 29.42 17.23 -2.95
CA ASP A 72 29.77 16.05 -2.16
C ASP A 72 28.54 15.34 -1.58
N GLY A 73 28.52 14.00 -1.69
CA GLY A 73 27.46 13.15 -1.15
C GLY A 73 26.65 12.39 -2.20
N SER A 74 25.91 11.38 -1.76
CA SER A 74 25.06 10.54 -2.63
C SER A 74 23.59 10.65 -2.21
N CYS A 75 22.71 10.64 -3.21
CA CYS A 75 21.26 10.54 -2.99
C CYS A 75 20.77 9.17 -3.43
N ILE A 76 19.81 8.62 -2.70
CA ILE A 76 19.15 7.37 -3.09
C ILE A 76 18.34 7.60 -4.36
N ASN A 77 18.38 6.62 -5.26
CA ASN A 77 17.59 6.65 -6.47
C ASN A 77 16.08 6.54 -6.15
N TRP A 78 15.40 7.66 -6.33
CA TRP A 78 13.98 7.84 -6.05
C TRP A 78 13.07 6.82 -6.77
N VAL A 79 13.46 6.41 -7.98
CA VAL A 79 12.72 5.43 -8.78
C VAL A 79 12.71 4.06 -8.10
N LYS A 80 13.84 3.64 -7.51
CA LYS A 80 13.94 2.34 -6.84
C LYS A 80 13.04 2.27 -5.60
N ILE A 81 13.02 3.33 -4.79
CA ILE A 81 12.13 3.44 -3.61
C ILE A 81 10.66 3.44 -4.06
N ALA A 82 10.33 4.21 -5.10
CA ALA A 82 8.96 4.30 -5.60
C ALA A 82 8.45 2.95 -6.12
N VAL A 83 9.26 2.21 -6.88
CA VAL A 83 8.92 0.87 -7.37
C VAL A 83 8.74 -0.11 -6.20
N PHE A 84 9.68 -0.13 -5.25
CA PHE A 84 9.57 -0.99 -4.07
C PHE A 84 8.30 -0.73 -3.26
N SER A 85 8.02 0.56 -3.00
CA SER A 85 6.83 0.98 -2.26
C SER A 85 5.54 0.60 -3.00
N SER A 86 5.52 0.74 -4.33
CA SER A 86 4.37 0.37 -5.16
C SER A 86 4.12 -1.14 -5.12
N VAL A 87 5.18 -1.96 -5.20
CA VAL A 87 5.08 -3.42 -5.11
C VAL A 87 4.57 -3.85 -3.73
N MET A 88 5.14 -3.32 -2.65
CA MET A 88 4.69 -3.63 -1.28
C MET A 88 3.24 -3.21 -1.04
N ASN A 89 2.84 -2.06 -1.59
CA ASN A 89 1.46 -1.59 -1.50
C ASN A 89 0.51 -2.55 -2.22
N ALA A 90 0.85 -2.98 -3.45
CA ALA A 90 0.05 -3.94 -4.22
C ALA A 90 -0.03 -5.32 -3.53
N VAL A 91 1.09 -5.82 -2.98
CA VAL A 91 1.13 -7.10 -2.25
C VAL A 91 0.21 -7.07 -1.02
N THR A 92 0.28 -5.99 -0.24
CA THR A 92 -0.56 -5.85 0.96
C THR A 92 -2.03 -5.65 0.61
N ASP A 93 -2.34 -5.00 -0.51
CA ASP A 93 -3.70 -4.94 -1.04
C ASP A 93 -4.18 -6.34 -1.38
N VAL A 94 -3.47 -7.08 -2.26
CA VAL A 94 -3.81 -8.47 -2.63
C VAL A 94 -4.02 -9.35 -1.40
N ALA A 95 -3.16 -9.24 -0.39
CA ALA A 95 -3.31 -9.98 0.86
C ALA A 95 -4.63 -9.67 1.58
N LEU A 96 -5.04 -8.40 1.64
CA LEU A 96 -6.32 -7.97 2.21
C LEU A 96 -7.54 -8.56 1.50
N LEU A 97 -7.43 -8.84 0.20
CA LEU A 97 -8.54 -9.39 -0.58
C LEU A 97 -8.60 -10.91 -0.55
N VAL A 98 -7.44 -11.55 -0.48
CA VAL A 98 -7.36 -13.01 -0.30
C VAL A 98 -7.84 -13.42 1.09
N LEU A 99 -7.61 -12.57 2.10
CA LEU A 99 -8.00 -12.81 3.50
C LEU A 99 -9.47 -13.22 3.69
N PRO A 100 -10.48 -12.47 3.19
CA PRO A 100 -11.88 -12.86 3.29
C PRO A 100 -12.22 -14.14 2.50
N ILE A 101 -11.52 -14.44 1.41
CA ILE A 101 -11.72 -15.67 0.62
C ILE A 101 -11.29 -16.89 1.44
N ILE A 102 -10.10 -16.83 2.05
CA ILE A 102 -9.59 -17.89 2.93
C ILE A 102 -10.50 -18.05 4.15
N PHE A 103 -10.96 -16.94 4.73
CA PHE A 103 -11.89 -16.96 5.86
C PHE A 103 -13.21 -17.66 5.52
N LEU A 104 -13.82 -17.33 4.38
CA LEU A 104 -15.07 -17.91 3.91
C LEU A 104 -14.96 -19.41 3.59
N ARG A 105 -13.81 -19.86 3.10
CA ARG A 105 -13.59 -21.28 2.76
C ARG A 105 -13.51 -22.17 3.99
N ASN A 106 -12.99 -21.65 5.12
CA ASN A 106 -12.78 -22.43 6.34
C ASN A 106 -13.96 -22.41 7.33
N LEU A 107 -14.96 -21.54 7.15
CA LEU A 107 -16.02 -21.36 8.17
C LEU A 107 -17.40 -21.84 7.67
N ARG A 108 -17.97 -22.85 8.34
CA ARG A 108 -19.36 -23.30 8.16
C ARG A 108 -20.33 -22.32 8.83
N LEU A 109 -20.47 -21.13 8.27
CA LEU A 109 -21.41 -20.11 8.76
C LEU A 109 -22.86 -20.34 8.25
N PRO A 110 -23.88 -19.95 9.03
CA PRO A 110 -25.27 -19.92 8.56
C PRO A 110 -25.43 -18.97 7.36
N LYS A 111 -26.27 -19.35 6.39
CA LYS A 111 -26.35 -18.73 5.05
C LYS A 111 -26.52 -17.20 5.05
N LYS A 112 -27.19 -16.63 6.06
CA LYS A 112 -27.42 -15.18 6.18
C LYS A 112 -26.14 -14.37 6.42
N GLN A 113 -25.23 -14.86 7.27
CA GLN A 113 -23.92 -14.21 7.48
C GLN A 113 -22.99 -14.42 6.28
N LYS A 114 -23.08 -15.58 5.62
CA LYS A 114 -22.32 -15.87 4.39
C LYS A 114 -22.64 -14.89 3.25
N ILE A 115 -23.91 -14.49 3.12
CA ILE A 115 -24.36 -13.51 2.11
C ILE A 115 -23.79 -12.11 2.39
N GLY A 116 -23.84 -11.63 3.64
CA GLY A 116 -23.28 -10.32 4.00
C GLY A 116 -21.78 -10.21 3.70
N ILE A 117 -21.01 -11.27 3.99
CA ILE A 117 -19.57 -11.30 3.69
C ILE A 117 -19.33 -11.42 2.17
N MET A 118 -20.17 -12.16 1.44
CA MET A 118 -20.08 -12.21 -0.03
C MET A 118 -20.29 -10.85 -0.67
N ILE A 119 -21.23 -10.04 -0.18
CA ILE A 119 -21.49 -8.69 -0.69
C ILE A 119 -20.26 -7.81 -0.45
N VAL A 120 -19.68 -7.82 0.75
CA VAL A 120 -18.45 -7.06 1.05
C VAL A 120 -17.27 -7.53 0.19
N LEU A 121 -17.15 -8.84 -0.06
CA LEU A 121 -16.11 -9.41 -0.92
C LEU A 121 -16.28 -8.98 -2.38
N MET A 122 -17.50 -8.95 -2.89
CA MET A 122 -17.81 -8.49 -4.25
C MET A 122 -17.43 -7.01 -4.43
N THR A 123 -17.75 -6.17 -3.45
CA THR A 123 -17.37 -4.74 -3.48
C THR A 123 -15.84 -4.59 -3.42
N GLY A 124 -15.15 -5.37 -2.58
CA GLY A 124 -13.68 -5.37 -2.51
C GLY A 124 -13.01 -5.87 -3.80
N GLY A 125 -13.55 -6.92 -4.42
CA GLY A 125 -13.04 -7.46 -5.69
C GLY A 125 -13.16 -6.46 -6.85
N PHE A 126 -14.23 -5.67 -6.88
CA PHE A 126 -14.40 -4.61 -7.88
C PHE A 126 -13.31 -3.53 -7.75
N ILE A 127 -13.03 -3.06 -6.54
CA ILE A 127 -11.97 -2.07 -6.25
C ILE A 127 -10.59 -2.59 -6.68
N LEU A 128 -10.38 -3.90 -6.59
CA LEU A 128 -9.16 -4.58 -7.01
C LEU A 128 -8.87 -4.45 -8.52
N VAL A 129 -9.90 -4.68 -9.32
CA VAL A 129 -9.80 -4.59 -10.78
C VAL A 129 -9.43 -3.15 -11.15
N VAL A 130 -10.06 -2.17 -10.51
CA VAL A 130 -9.75 -0.75 -10.68
C VAL A 130 -8.29 -0.45 -10.29
N SER A 131 -7.80 -1.00 -9.16
CA SER A 131 -6.39 -0.83 -8.74
C SER A 131 -5.39 -1.48 -9.68
N ILE A 132 -5.66 -2.67 -10.22
CA ILE A 132 -4.78 -3.35 -11.19
C ILE A 132 -4.70 -2.54 -12.49
N VAL A 133 -5.84 -2.02 -12.96
CA VAL A 133 -5.88 -1.14 -14.15
C VAL A 133 -5.05 0.12 -13.90
N LYS A 134 -5.19 0.74 -12.72
CA LYS A 134 -4.37 1.90 -12.32
C LYS A 134 -2.87 1.58 -12.22
N ALA A 135 -2.51 0.42 -11.67
CA ALA A 135 -1.11 -0.01 -11.56
C ALA A 135 -0.50 -0.26 -12.95
N LYS A 136 -1.23 -0.90 -13.87
CA LYS A 136 -0.83 -1.10 -15.28
C LYS A 136 -0.59 0.24 -15.99
N LEU A 137 -1.49 1.21 -15.80
CA LEU A 137 -1.33 2.58 -16.30
C LEU A 137 -0.06 3.22 -15.75
N THR A 138 0.19 3.08 -14.45
CA THR A 138 1.35 3.69 -13.77
C THR A 138 2.68 3.10 -14.22
N VAL A 139 2.74 1.77 -14.45
CA VAL A 139 3.96 1.10 -14.95
C VAL A 139 4.25 1.48 -16.41
N GLY A 140 3.22 1.76 -17.22
CA GLY A 140 3.38 2.28 -18.58
C GLY A 140 4.01 3.68 -18.67
N LEU A 141 4.11 4.39 -17.54
CA LEU A 141 4.76 5.70 -17.44
C LEU A 141 6.28 5.62 -17.39
N VAL A 142 6.84 4.43 -17.08
CA VAL A 142 8.29 4.23 -16.89
C VAL A 142 9.08 4.42 -18.20
N ASP A 143 8.44 4.23 -19.35
CA ASP A 143 9.03 4.37 -20.69
C ASP A 143 8.71 5.72 -21.37
N LYS A 144 8.00 6.63 -20.68
CA LYS A 144 7.53 7.90 -21.24
C LYS A 144 8.47 9.05 -20.83
N THR A 145 8.87 9.85 -21.81
CA THR A 145 9.82 10.98 -21.65
C THR A 145 9.30 12.12 -20.77
N ASP A 146 7.98 12.28 -20.64
CA ASP A 146 7.36 13.36 -19.85
C ASP A 146 6.48 12.82 -18.71
N ILE A 147 7.15 12.41 -17.64
CA ILE A 147 6.53 11.83 -16.44
C ILE A 147 5.52 12.80 -15.78
N THR A 148 5.76 14.12 -15.87
CA THR A 148 4.95 15.16 -15.21
C THR A 148 3.53 15.31 -15.75
N TRP A 149 3.29 15.05 -17.04
CA TRP A 149 1.97 15.12 -17.66
C TRP A 149 1.17 13.82 -17.46
N ASP A 150 1.91 12.71 -17.51
CA ASP A 150 1.37 11.38 -17.68
C ASP A 150 1.02 10.73 -16.30
N ILE A 151 1.58 11.24 -15.19
CA ILE A 151 1.19 10.90 -13.81
C ILE A 151 -0.19 11.46 -13.40
N VAL A 152 -0.70 12.50 -14.06
CA VAL A 152 -1.91 13.21 -13.62
C VAL A 152 -3.15 12.31 -13.74
N ALA A 153 -3.30 11.57 -14.84
CA ALA A 153 -4.41 10.65 -14.99
C ALA A 153 -4.45 9.60 -13.87
N PRO A 154 -3.45 8.72 -13.67
CA PRO A 154 -3.51 7.68 -12.64
C PRO A 154 -3.53 8.21 -11.19
N THR A 155 -3.24 9.48 -10.94
CA THR A 155 -3.32 10.09 -9.60
C THR A 155 -4.67 10.73 -9.29
N VAL A 156 -5.48 11.09 -10.31
CA VAL A 156 -6.80 11.71 -10.15
C VAL A 156 -7.91 10.70 -9.82
N TRP A 157 -7.72 9.42 -10.13
CA TRP A 157 -8.60 8.29 -9.79
C TRP A 157 -7.90 7.28 -8.88
#